data_AF-A0A2G9TLW1-F1
#
_entry.id   AF-A0A2G9TLW1-F1
#
_cell.length_a   1.000
_cell.length_b   1.000
_cell.length_c   1.000
_cell.angle_alpha   90.00
_cell.angle_beta   90.00
_cell.angle_gamma   90.00
#
_symmetry.space_group_name_H-M   'P 1'
#
loop_
_entity.id
_entity.type
_entity.pdbx_description
1 polymer ?
#
loop_
_entity_poly.entity_id
_entity_poly.type
_entity_poly.pdbx_seq_one_letter_code
_entity_poly.pdbx_strand_id
1 'polypeptide(L)' 'RYVVEICDQLKGDIFQKFLESDKFTRFCQWKNLELNMQLTMNDFSVHRIIGRGGFGEVYGCRKADTGKM' A
#
# COMPACT_ATOMS: atom_id res chain seq x y z
N ARG A 1 -18.86 -15.96 15.39
CA ARG A 1 -19.57 -15.47 16.59
C ARG A 1 -18.64 -14.59 17.44
N TYR A 2 -17.52 -15.11 17.94
CA TYR A 2 -16.54 -14.31 18.72
C TYR A 2 -15.86 -13.15 18.00
N VAL A 3 -15.48 -13.30 16.72
CA VAL A 3 -14.80 -12.21 15.99
C VAL A 3 -15.66 -10.95 15.89
N VAL A 4 -16.98 -11.12 15.70
CA VAL A 4 -17.92 -10.00 15.63
C VAL A 4 -18.01 -9.30 16.98
N GLU A 5 -18.17 -10.06 18.06
CA GLU A 5 -18.22 -9.53 19.43
C GLU A 5 -16.94 -8.76 19.79
N ILE A 6 -15.77 -9.30 19.45
CA ILE A 6 -14.47 -8.64 19.68
C ILE A 6 -14.35 -7.36 18.85
N CYS A 7 -14.68 -7.41 17.55
CA CYS A 7 -14.63 -6.24 16.68
C CYS A 7 -15.58 -5.12 17.15
N ASP A 8 -16.76 -5.47 17.65
CA ASP A 8 -17.71 -4.48 18.16
C ASP A 8 -17.19 -3.81 19.43
N GLN A 9 -16.50 -4.53 20.31
CA GLN A 9 -15.80 -3.92 21.46
C GLN A 9 -14.63 -3.02 21.03
N LEU A 10 -13.86 -3.43 20.01
CA LEU A 10 -12.71 -2.67 19.54
C LEU A 10 -13.09 -1.31 18.94
N LYS A 11 -14.28 -1.17 18.35
CA LYS A 11 -14.73 0.08 17.70
C LYS A 11 -15.03 1.23 18.68
N GLY A 12 -15.24 0.94 19.96
CA GLY A 12 -15.55 1.95 20.98
C GLY A 12 -14.30 2.64 21.51
N ASP A 13 -14.19 2.73 22.83
CA ASP A 13 -13.11 3.44 23.54
C ASP A 13 -11.70 2.97 23.15
N ILE A 14 -11.54 1.71 22.75
CA ILE A 14 -10.25 1.17 22.31
C ILE A 14 -9.81 1.84 21.01
N PHE A 15 -10.71 2.00 20.04
CA PHE A 15 -10.41 2.72 18.81
C PHE A 15 -10.15 4.21 19.07
N GLN A 16 -10.92 4.83 19.96
CA GLN A 16 -10.69 6.23 20.34
C GLN A 16 -9.29 6.44 20.94
N LYS A 17 -8.86 5.55 21.84
CA LYS A 17 -7.49 5.54 22.38
C LYS A 17 -6.43 5.29 21.31
N PHE A 18 -6.72 4.50 20.28
CA PHE A 18 -5.83 4.34 19.13
C PHE A 18 -5.71 5.65 18.34
N LEU A 19 -6.82 6.34 18.06
CA LEU A 19 -6.84 7.61 17.34
C LEU A 19 -6.01 8.70 18.05
N GLU A 20 -6.02 8.71 19.37
CA GLU A 20 -5.24 9.65 20.20
C GLU A 20 -3.77 9.25 20.37
N SER A 21 -3.38 8.06 19.93
CA SER A 21 -2.02 7.53 20.09
C SER A 21 -1.09 7.89 18.92
N ASP A 22 0.22 7.81 19.16
CA ASP A 22 1.24 7.94 18.11
C ASP A 22 1.14 6.88 17.01
N LYS A 23 0.43 5.77 17.25
CA LYS A 23 0.19 4.76 16.21
C LYS A 23 -0.74 5.28 15.14
N PHE A 24 -1.73 6.09 15.49
CA PHE A 24 -2.58 6.75 14.49
C PHE A 24 -1.82 7.86 13.76
N THR A 25 -0.96 8.62 14.45
CA THR A 25 -0.03 9.54 13.77
C THR A 25 0.82 8.81 12.74
N ARG A 26 1.38 7.64 13.08
CA ARG A 26 2.12 6.80 12.12
C ARG A 26 1.25 6.29 10.97
N PHE A 27 -0.01 5.93 11.23
CA PHE A 27 -0.95 5.58 10.17
C PHE A 27 -1.16 6.74 9.19
N CYS A 28 -1.38 7.96 9.69
CA CYS A 28 -1.54 9.15 8.86
C CYS A 28 -0.29 9.45 8.00
N GLN A 29 0.91 9.25 8.53
CA GLN A 29 2.16 9.39 7.77
C GLN A 29 2.18 8.44 6.55
N TRP A 30 1.85 7.17 6.75
CA TRP A 30 1.77 6.19 5.65
C TRP A 30 0.64 6.50 4.68
N LYS A 31 -0.52 6.93 5.17
CA LYS A 31 -1.62 7.37 4.30
C LYS A 31 -1.26 8.59 3.45
N ASN A 32 -0.50 9.53 4.02
CA ASN A 32 -0.02 10.66 3.24
C ASN A 32 0.97 10.24 2.15
N LEU A 33 1.88 9.31 2.44
CA LEU A 33 2.75 8.73 1.42
C LEU A 33 1.92 8.08 0.31
N GLU A 34 0.93 7.26 0.68
CA GLU A 34 0.03 6.58 -0.27
C GLU A 34 -0.71 7.57 -1.18
N LEU A 35 -1.30 8.63 -0.62
CA LEU A 35 -2.07 9.62 -1.38
C LEU A 35 -1.21 10.49 -2.30
N ASN A 36 0.09 10.63 -2.02
CA ASN A 36 1.01 11.44 -2.81
C ASN A 36 1.86 10.61 -3.80
N MET A 37 1.62 9.30 -3.93
CA MET A 37 2.35 8.48 -4.90
C MET A 37 2.01 8.89 -6.33
N GLN A 38 3.02 9.35 -7.08
CA GLN A 38 2.94 9.62 -8.51
C GLN A 38 3.94 8.73 -9.23
N LEU A 39 3.45 7.72 -9.94
CA LEU A 39 4.31 6.75 -10.61
C LEU A 39 4.77 7.25 -11.98
N THR A 40 6.05 7.05 -12.24
CA THR A 40 6.74 7.32 -13.50
C THR A 40 7.57 6.10 -13.90
N MET A 41 8.13 6.09 -15.11
CA MET A 41 9.01 4.99 -15.53
C MET A 41 10.28 4.85 -14.66
N ASN A 42 10.72 5.93 -14.00
CA ASN A 42 11.89 5.90 -13.13
C ASN A 42 11.64 5.11 -11.83
N ASP A 43 10.38 4.92 -11.44
CA ASP A 43 10.01 4.13 -10.26
C ASP A 43 10.12 2.62 -10.51
N PHE A 44 10.39 2.22 -11.75
CA PHE A 44 10.49 0.83 -12.18
C PHE A 44 11.85 0.54 -12.80
N SER A 45 12.54 -0.46 -12.25
CA SER A 45 13.65 -1.10 -12.94
C SER A 45 13.09 -2.09 -13.97
N VAL A 46 13.07 -1.68 -15.24
CA VAL A 46 12.52 -2.48 -16.34
C VAL A 46 13.55 -3.52 -16.79
N HIS A 47 13.13 -4.77 -16.91
CA HIS A 47 13.96 -5.90 -17.35
C HIS A 47 13.55 -6.33 -18.78
N ARG A 48 13.53 -7.64 -19.04
CA ARG A 48 13.21 -8.20 -20.36
C ARG A 48 11.71 -8.20 -20.64
N ILE A 49 11.40 -8.24 -21.94
CA ILE A 49 10.04 -8.48 -22.45
C ILE A 49 9.62 -9.91 -22.09
N ILE A 50 8.37 -10.04 -21.65
CA ILE A 50 7.72 -11.31 -21.32
C ILE A 50 6.50 -11.59 -22.21
N GLY A 51 6.08 -10.63 -23.03
CA GLY A 51 4.99 -10.81 -23.99
C GLY A 51 4.96 -9.71 -25.05
N ARG A 52 4.45 -10.03 -26.24
CA ARG A 52 4.33 -9.10 -27.38
C ARG A 52 2.94 -9.21 -28.02
N GLY A 53 2.38 -8.08 -28.46
CA GLY A 53 1.11 -8.02 -29.18
C GLY A 53 1.10 -6.88 -30.21
N GLY A 54 -0.02 -6.71 -30.92
CA GLY A 54 -0.13 -5.74 -32.02
C GLY A 54 0.02 -4.26 -31.61
N PHE A 55 -0.18 -3.94 -30.33
CA PHE A 55 -0.16 -2.55 -29.81
C PHE A 55 0.90 -2.32 -28.72
N GLY A 56 1.80 -3.28 -28.48
CA GLY A 56 2.85 -3.09 -27.49
C GLY A 56 3.46 -4.37 -26.94
N GLU A 57 4.32 -4.17 -25.96
CA GLU A 57 5.11 -5.21 -25.31
C GLU A 57 4.91 -5.15 -23.79
N VAL A 58 4.96 -6.30 -23.14
CA VAL A 58 4.88 -6.42 -21.68
C VAL A 58 6.28 -6.71 -21.16
N TYR A 59 6.74 -5.92 -20.20
CA TYR A 59 8.06 -6.08 -19.58
C TYR A 59 7.92 -6.62 -18.16
N GLY A 60 8.81 -7.54 -17.79
CA GLY A 60 9.06 -7.80 -16.37
C GLY A 60 9.76 -6.57 -15.77
N CYS A 61 9.37 -6.13 -14.58
CA CYS A 61 10.00 -5.00 -13.91
C CYS A 61 10.10 -5.23 -12.41
N ARG A 62 10.87 -4.39 -11.72
CA ARG A 62 10.92 -4.34 -10.26
C ARG A 62 10.61 -2.93 -9.79
N LYS A 63 9.70 -2.76 -8.85
CA LYS A 63 9.41 -1.46 -8.24
C LYS A 63 10.57 -1.04 -7.33
N ALA A 64 11.15 0.13 -7.56
CA ALA A 64 12.41 0.54 -6.92
C ALA A 64 12.32 0.69 -5.39
N ASP A 65 11.18 1.19 -4.89
CA ASP A 65 10.98 1.51 -3.47
C ASP A 65 10.81 0.28 -2.56
N THR A 66 10.20 -0.78 -3.08
CA THR A 66 9.80 -1.98 -2.34
C THR A 66 10.57 -3.22 -2.77
N GLY A 67 11.25 -3.15 -3.92
CA GLY A 67 11.96 -4.27 -4.51
C GLY A 67 11.04 -5.39 -5.02
N LYS A 68 9.72 -5.19 -5.03
CA LYS A 68 8.75 -6.16 -5.54
C LYS A 68 8.87 -6.29 -7.05
N MET A 69 8.89 -7.53 -7.54
CA MET A 69 8.88 -7.88 -8.96
C MET A 69 7.45 -8.03 -9.48
#